data_AF-A0A3C1DK83-F1
#
_entry.id   AF-A0A3C1DK83-F1
#
_cell.length_a   1.000
_cell.length_b   1.000
_cell.length_c   1.000
_cell.angle_alpha   90.00
_cell.angle_beta   90.00
_cell.angle_gamma   90.00
#
_symmetry.space_group_name_H-M   'P 1'
#
loop_
_entity.id
_entity.type
_entity.pdbx_description
1 polymer ?
#
loop_
_entity_poly.entity_id
_entity_poly.type
_entity_poly.pdbx_seq_one_letter_code
_entity_poly.pdbx_strand_id
1 'polypeptide(L)'
;RKNDPLYRVRNILRAGAENLTDRQRARLAQAWEADERHLEVEVAWRCAQQVRDAYHQGSHAAGRAIAEQVLDSFTTCPIPEVKRLGKTLTQWRNEFLGYFDTGGANNGGSEAVNGLIELHRRIARGFRNRDNYRLRMLLIAGGLNL
;
A
#
# COMPACT_ATOMS: atom_id res chain seq x y z
N ARG A 1 22.19 14.28 14.61
CA ARG A 1 21.44 13.41 13.67
C ARG A 1 22.16 12.10 13.31
N LYS A 2 23.45 12.08 12.92
CA LYS A 2 24.14 10.82 12.53
C LYS A 2 24.15 9.73 13.62
N ASN A 3 24.18 10.13 14.90
CA ASN A 3 24.23 9.23 16.05
C ASN A 3 22.86 8.91 16.65
N ASP A 4 21.78 9.43 16.07
CA ASP A 4 20.41 9.14 16.51
C ASP A 4 20.06 7.67 16.19
N PRO A 5 19.62 6.86 17.18
CA PRO A 5 19.30 5.44 16.98
C PRO A 5 18.25 5.21 15.91
N LEU A 6 17.15 5.97 15.89
CA LEU A 6 16.09 5.86 14.88
C LEU A 6 16.60 6.27 13.50
N TYR A 7 17.40 7.33 13.42
CA TYR A 7 17.97 7.78 12.15
C TYR A 7 18.86 6.70 11.49
N ARG A 8 19.55 5.88 12.30
CA ARG A 8 20.40 4.78 11.85
C ARG A 8 19.62 3.56 11.35
N VAL A 9 18.35 3.40 11.74
CA VAL A 9 17.47 2.30 11.30
C VAL A 9 16.40 2.74 10.30
N ARG A 10 16.37 4.01 9.87
CA ARG A 10 15.34 4.57 8.96
C ARG A 10 15.04 3.75 7.71
N ASN A 11 16.03 3.07 7.13
CA ASN A 11 15.83 2.23 5.95
C ASN A 11 15.21 0.88 6.32
N ILE A 12 15.55 0.35 7.49
CA ILE A 12 14.97 -0.88 8.05
C ILE A 12 13.49 -0.65 8.36
N LEU A 13 13.15 0.52 8.92
CA LEU A 13 11.76 0.91 9.20
C LEU A 13 10.85 0.92 7.97
N ARG A 14 11.41 1.05 6.75
CA ARG A 14 10.66 1.07 5.49
C ARG A 14 10.56 -0.29 4.82
N ALA A 15 11.32 -1.27 5.28
CA ALA A 15 11.25 -2.63 4.75
C ALA A 15 10.05 -3.36 5.38
N GLY A 16 9.49 -4.30 4.64
CA GLY A 16 8.53 -5.26 5.19
C GLY A 16 9.23 -6.19 6.20
N ALA A 17 8.56 -6.51 7.29
CA ALA A 17 9.07 -7.38 8.36
C ALA A 17 9.49 -8.75 7.82
N GLU A 18 8.80 -9.25 6.80
CA GLU A 18 9.07 -10.49 6.06
C GLU A 18 10.44 -10.49 5.37
N ASN A 19 10.97 -9.32 5.04
CA ASN A 19 12.24 -9.15 4.35
C ASN A 19 13.41 -8.83 5.29
N LEU A 20 13.15 -8.69 6.60
CA LEU A 20 14.20 -8.36 7.56
C LEU A 20 15.07 -9.58 7.85
N THR A 21 16.38 -9.36 7.89
CA THR A 21 17.34 -10.31 8.46
C THR A 21 17.31 -10.26 9.99
N ASP A 22 17.80 -11.31 10.65
CA ASP A 22 17.92 -11.33 12.12
C ASP A 22 18.77 -10.17 12.64
N ARG A 23 19.83 -9.83 11.91
CA ARG A 23 20.67 -8.67 12.22
C ARG A 23 19.89 -7.36 12.15
N GLN A 24 18.99 -7.20 11.17
CA GLN A 24 18.15 -6.01 11.07
C GLN A 24 17.08 -5.96 12.17
N ARG A 25 16.47 -7.10 12.51
CA ARG A 25 15.56 -7.23 13.65
C ARG A 25 16.22 -6.83 14.96
N ALA A 26 17.41 -7.35 15.23
CA ALA A 26 18.19 -6.99 16.42
C ALA A 26 18.52 -5.50 16.47
N ARG A 27 18.83 -4.87 15.32
CA ARG A 27 19.06 -3.43 15.25
C ARG A 27 17.80 -2.58 15.50
N LEU A 28 16.62 -3.05 15.08
CA LEU A 28 15.37 -2.40 15.46
C LEU A 28 15.12 -2.50 16.96
N ALA A 29 15.26 -3.70 17.54
CA ALA A 29 15.11 -3.91 18.99
C ALA A 29 16.01 -2.96 19.80
N GLN A 30 17.30 -2.87 19.44
CA GLN A 30 18.23 -1.92 20.06
C GLN A 30 17.81 -0.45 19.88
N ALA A 31 17.19 -0.10 18.74
CA ALA A 31 16.73 1.26 18.52
C ALA A 31 15.49 1.59 19.38
N TRP A 32 14.59 0.62 19.60
CA TRP A 32 13.44 0.76 20.48
C TRP A 32 13.85 0.95 21.94
N GLU A 33 14.78 0.13 22.43
CA GLU A 33 15.29 0.18 23.81
C GLU A 33 16.14 1.42 24.11
N ALA A 34 16.63 2.12 23.09
CA ALA A 34 17.53 3.25 23.28
C ALA A 34 16.87 4.49 23.91
N ASP A 35 15.55 4.64 23.80
CA ASP A 35 14.81 5.80 24.31
C ASP A 35 13.31 5.49 24.39
N GLU A 36 12.66 5.73 25.54
CA GLU A 36 11.22 5.52 25.73
C GLU A 36 10.37 6.32 24.73
N ARG A 37 10.86 7.47 24.25
CA ARG A 37 10.17 8.28 23.23
C ARG A 37 10.05 7.57 21.88
N HIS A 38 10.80 6.49 21.66
CA HIS A 38 10.71 5.70 20.43
C HIS A 38 9.51 4.75 20.41
N LEU A 39 8.80 4.59 21.53
CA LEU A 39 7.63 3.71 21.63
C LEU A 39 6.55 4.06 20.60
N GLU A 40 6.28 5.34 20.37
CA GLU A 40 5.28 5.75 19.36
C GLU A 40 5.69 5.30 17.95
N VAL A 41 6.98 5.40 17.62
CA VAL A 41 7.51 4.99 16.31
C VAL A 41 7.45 3.47 16.17
N GLU A 42 7.75 2.73 17.24
CA GLU A 42 7.63 1.28 17.26
C GLU A 42 6.19 0.83 17.01
N VAL A 43 5.23 1.37 17.76
CA VAL A 43 3.81 1.03 17.61
C VAL A 43 3.32 1.40 16.21
N ALA A 44 3.66 2.60 15.71
CA ALA A 44 3.30 3.01 14.35
C ALA A 44 3.91 2.08 13.29
N TRP A 45 5.16 1.64 13.47
CA TRP A 45 5.81 0.68 12.59
C TRP A 45 5.08 -0.67 12.62
N ARG A 46 4.75 -1.20 13.81
CA ARG A 46 4.00 -2.46 13.96
C ARG A 46 2.63 -2.39 13.28
N CYS A 47 1.89 -1.29 13.45
CA CYS A 47 0.63 -1.06 12.75
C CYS A 47 0.83 -1.05 11.23
N ALA A 48 1.86 -0.35 10.72
CA ALA A 48 2.16 -0.36 9.30
C ALA A 48 2.49 -1.77 8.77
N GLN A 49 3.23 -2.58 9.55
CA GLN A 49 3.49 -3.98 9.20
C GLN A 49 2.22 -4.82 9.20
N GLN A 50 1.33 -4.67 10.20
CA GLN A 50 0.07 -5.41 10.23
C GLN A 50 -0.82 -5.15 9.00
N VAL A 51 -0.85 -3.89 8.52
CA VAL A 51 -1.55 -3.57 7.27
C VAL A 51 -0.91 -4.27 6.08
N ARG A 52 0.43 -4.31 6.00
CA ARG A 52 1.14 -5.06 4.95
C ARG A 52 0.85 -6.55 5.04
N ASP A 53 0.92 -7.11 6.24
CA ASP A 53 0.73 -8.53 6.51
C ASP A 53 -0.62 -9.02 6.00
N ALA A 54 -1.67 -8.20 6.06
CA ALA A 54 -2.97 -8.52 5.47
C ALA A 54 -2.88 -8.90 3.98
N TYR A 55 -1.97 -8.28 3.22
CA TYR A 55 -1.77 -8.55 1.79
C TYR A 55 -0.72 -9.62 1.48
N HIS A 56 0.06 -10.05 2.48
CA HIS A 56 1.16 -11.00 2.32
C HIS A 56 0.85 -12.38 2.95
N GLN A 57 -0.43 -12.74 3.02
CA GLN A 57 -0.87 -14.06 3.48
C GLN A 57 -0.98 -15.08 2.35
N GLY A 58 -0.81 -16.36 2.68
CA GLY A 58 -0.99 -17.48 1.73
C GLY A 58 -2.44 -17.71 1.30
N SER A 59 -3.41 -17.04 1.91
CA SER A 59 -4.82 -17.08 1.50
C SER A 59 -5.52 -15.75 1.78
N HIS A 60 -6.54 -15.41 0.98
CA HIS A 60 -7.35 -14.21 1.22
C HIS A 60 -8.16 -14.29 2.51
N ALA A 61 -8.56 -15.48 2.96
CA ALA A 61 -9.24 -15.63 4.25
C ALA A 61 -8.34 -15.20 5.42
N ALA A 62 -7.06 -15.62 5.40
CA ALA A 62 -6.09 -15.20 6.41
C ALA A 62 -5.80 -13.69 6.32
N GLY A 63 -5.64 -13.15 5.10
CA GLY A 63 -5.43 -11.72 4.89
C GLY A 63 -6.61 -10.87 5.38
N ARG A 64 -7.83 -11.33 5.08
CA ARG A 64 -9.08 -10.69 5.53
C ARG A 64 -9.18 -10.66 7.05
N ALA A 65 -8.83 -11.75 7.74
CA ALA A 65 -8.87 -11.77 9.20
C ALA A 65 -7.95 -10.71 9.82
N ILE A 66 -6.76 -10.49 9.24
CA ILE A 66 -5.85 -9.41 9.67
C ILE A 66 -6.44 -8.04 9.33
N ALA A 67 -7.03 -7.87 8.15
CA ALA A 67 -7.66 -6.62 7.75
C ALA A 67 -8.83 -6.24 8.68
N GLU A 68 -9.64 -7.21 9.10
CA GLU A 68 -10.70 -7.01 10.09
C GLU A 68 -10.13 -6.61 11.46
N GLN A 69 -9.06 -7.26 11.92
CA GLN A 69 -8.36 -6.83 13.15
C GLN A 69 -7.82 -5.40 13.07
N VAL A 70 -7.31 -4.98 11.91
CA VAL A 70 -6.85 -3.59 11.68
C VAL A 70 -8.02 -2.61 11.84
N LEU A 71 -9.18 -2.92 11.25
CA LEU A 71 -10.38 -2.09 11.36
C LEU A 71 -10.85 -1.96 12.82
N ASP A 72 -10.82 -3.06 13.56
CA ASP A 72 -11.28 -3.11 14.94
C ASP A 72 -10.34 -2.38 15.92
N SER A 73 -9.03 -2.35 15.63
CA SER A 73 -8.02 -1.87 16.59
C SER A 73 -7.47 -0.47 16.29
N PHE A 74 -7.41 -0.03 15.02
CA PHE A 74 -6.66 1.21 14.72
C PHE A 74 -7.40 2.47 15.17
N THR A 75 -8.74 2.46 15.17
CA THR A 75 -9.55 3.64 15.56
C THR A 75 -9.42 4.01 17.04
N THR A 76 -8.96 3.08 17.88
CA THR A 76 -8.74 3.27 19.32
C THR A 76 -7.27 3.49 19.68
N CYS A 77 -6.35 3.42 18.70
CA CYS A 77 -4.92 3.62 18.92
C CYS A 77 -4.66 5.01 19.55
N PRO A 78 -3.79 5.11 20.58
CA PRO A 78 -3.44 6.39 21.19
C PRO A 78 -2.63 7.30 20.26
N ILE A 79 -1.97 6.74 19.24
CA ILE A 79 -1.17 7.49 18.27
C ILE A 79 -2.10 8.16 17.26
N PRO A 80 -2.11 9.52 17.17
CA PRO A 80 -3.05 10.24 16.32
C PRO A 80 -3.00 9.86 14.83
N GLU A 81 -1.82 9.57 14.30
CA GLU A 81 -1.59 9.15 12.91
C GLU A 81 -2.26 7.80 12.63
N VAL A 82 -2.07 6.81 13.51
CA VAL A 82 -2.66 5.48 13.38
C VAL A 82 -4.17 5.55 13.56
N LYS A 83 -4.65 6.35 14.51
CA LYS A 83 -6.08 6.60 14.70
C LYS A 83 -6.74 7.20 13.47
N ARG A 84 -6.09 8.18 12.83
CA ARG A 84 -6.55 8.77 11.56
C ARG A 84 -6.57 7.72 10.45
N LEU A 85 -5.53 6.91 10.32
CA LEU A 85 -5.50 5.80 9.37
C LEU A 85 -6.67 4.82 9.61
N GLY A 86 -6.92 4.42 10.86
CA GLY A 86 -8.04 3.55 11.22
C GLY A 86 -9.40 4.12 10.82
N LYS A 87 -9.62 5.42 11.04
CA LYS A 87 -10.84 6.10 10.59
C LYS A 87 -10.98 6.06 9.07
N THR A 88 -9.91 6.32 8.34
CA THR A 88 -9.90 6.23 6.86
C THR A 88 -10.21 4.80 6.41
N LEU A 89 -9.54 3.79 6.93
CA LEU A 89 -9.79 2.38 6.56
C LEU A 89 -11.23 1.96 6.89
N THR A 90 -11.79 2.44 8.00
CA THR A 90 -13.19 2.19 8.37
C THR A 90 -14.16 2.86 7.39
N GLN A 91 -13.89 4.11 6.99
CA GLN A 91 -14.70 4.81 5.99
C GLN A 91 -14.71 4.06 4.65
N TRP A 92 -13.58 3.44 4.28
CA TRP A 92 -13.39 2.68 3.04
C TRP A 92 -13.46 1.16 3.27
N ARG A 93 -14.23 0.71 4.28
CA ARG A 93 -14.26 -0.70 4.70
C ARG A 93 -14.61 -1.64 3.56
N ASN A 94 -15.59 -1.27 2.74
CA ASN A 94 -16.09 -2.13 1.67
C ASN A 94 -15.01 -2.34 0.60
N GLU A 95 -14.32 -1.27 0.20
CA GLU A 95 -13.24 -1.31 -0.77
C GLU A 95 -12.00 -2.01 -0.20
N PHE A 96 -11.66 -1.74 1.07
CA PHE A 96 -10.53 -2.35 1.75
C PHE A 96 -10.67 -3.87 1.88
N LEU A 97 -11.84 -4.34 2.33
CA LEU A 97 -12.13 -5.77 2.43
C LEU A 97 -12.43 -6.41 1.07
N GLY A 98 -12.93 -5.64 0.11
CA GLY A 98 -13.26 -6.10 -1.24
C GLY A 98 -12.08 -6.70 -1.99
N TYR A 99 -10.85 -6.29 -1.69
CA TYR A 99 -9.64 -6.95 -2.23
C TYR A 99 -9.65 -8.47 -1.95
N PHE A 100 -10.03 -8.88 -0.74
CA PHE A 100 -10.03 -10.28 -0.34
C PHE A 100 -11.22 -11.06 -0.91
N ASP A 101 -12.36 -10.38 -1.09
CA ASP A 101 -13.59 -10.98 -1.64
C ASP A 101 -13.52 -11.19 -3.16
N THR A 102 -12.72 -10.37 -3.85
CA THR A 102 -12.60 -10.37 -5.31
C THR A 102 -11.46 -11.23 -5.84
N GLY A 103 -10.78 -11.99 -4.97
CA GLY A 103 -9.63 -12.77 -5.42
C GLY A 103 -8.38 -11.92 -5.69
N GLY A 104 -8.23 -10.79 -5.00
CA GLY A 104 -7.08 -9.90 -5.15
C GLY A 104 -7.20 -8.92 -6.32
N ALA A 105 -8.43 -8.68 -6.81
CA ALA A 105 -8.67 -7.71 -7.86
C ALA A 105 -8.22 -6.32 -7.40
N ASN A 106 -7.53 -5.60 -8.28
CA ASN A 106 -6.98 -4.29 -7.99
C ASN A 106 -7.10 -3.39 -9.23
N ASN A 107 -6.81 -2.10 -9.05
CA ASN A 107 -6.88 -1.09 -10.11
C ASN A 107 -5.74 -1.22 -11.15
N GLY A 108 -4.82 -2.18 -11.00
CA GLY A 108 -3.63 -2.30 -11.84
C GLY A 108 -3.95 -2.55 -13.31
N GLY A 109 -4.98 -3.34 -13.61
CA GLY A 109 -5.44 -3.54 -14.99
C GLY A 109 -5.95 -2.24 -15.62
N SER A 110 -6.76 -1.48 -14.88
CA SER A 110 -7.27 -0.19 -15.33
C SER A 110 -6.16 0.86 -15.45
N GLU A 111 -5.18 0.86 -14.55
CA GLU A 111 -4.00 1.74 -14.62
C GLU A 111 -3.10 1.41 -15.81
N ALA A 112 -2.90 0.13 -16.13
CA ALA A 112 -2.16 -0.28 -17.32
C ALA A 112 -2.83 0.26 -18.59
N VAL A 113 -4.16 0.14 -18.69
CA VAL A 113 -4.93 0.69 -19.81
C VAL A 113 -4.85 2.22 -19.85
N ASN A 114 -5.00 2.90 -18.70
CA ASN A 114 -4.83 4.35 -18.63
C ASN A 114 -3.42 4.79 -19.06
N GLY A 115 -2.38 4.06 -18.65
CA GLY A 115 -1.01 4.29 -19.08
C GLY A 115 -0.85 4.23 -20.61
N LEU A 116 -1.46 3.24 -21.25
CA LEU A 116 -1.47 3.12 -22.72
C LEU A 116 -2.18 4.30 -23.39
N ILE A 117 -3.33 4.72 -22.85
CA ILE A 117 -4.10 5.87 -23.34
C ILE A 117 -3.27 7.15 -23.24
N GLU A 118 -2.70 7.43 -22.07
CA GLU A 118 -1.91 8.64 -21.80
C GLU A 118 -0.66 8.71 -22.68
N LEU A 119 0.06 7.60 -22.83
CA LEU A 119 1.23 7.50 -23.69
C LEU A 119 0.90 7.91 -25.13
N HIS A 120 -0.18 7.38 -25.68
CA HIS A 120 -0.51 7.63 -27.08
C HIS A 120 -1.16 8.99 -27.32
N ARG A 121 -1.85 9.54 -26.32
CA ARG A 121 -2.27 10.96 -26.35
C ARG A 121 -1.05 11.88 -26.38
N ARG A 122 0.00 11.55 -25.63
CA ARG A 122 1.26 12.30 -25.64
C ARG A 122 1.98 12.21 -27.00
N ILE A 123 2.09 11.01 -27.58
CA ILE A 123 2.70 10.81 -28.91
C ILE A 123 1.95 11.61 -29.98
N ALA A 124 0.62 11.61 -29.94
CA ALA A 124 -0.21 12.34 -30.89
C ALA A 124 -0.27 13.86 -30.64
N ARG A 125 0.28 14.34 -29.50
CA ARG A 125 0.13 15.73 -29.02
C ARG A 125 -1.34 16.16 -28.89
N GLY A 126 -2.18 15.24 -28.43
CA GLY A 126 -3.61 15.41 -28.30
C GLY A 126 -4.40 15.03 -29.55
N PHE A 127 -5.71 14.80 -29.38
CA PHE A 127 -6.63 14.52 -30.47
C PHE A 127 -7.71 15.61 -30.49
N ARG A 128 -8.04 16.10 -31.68
CA ARG A 128 -9.11 17.09 -31.88
C ARG A 128 -10.43 16.46 -32.34
N ASN A 129 -10.40 15.20 -32.77
CA ASN A 129 -11.54 14.46 -33.27
C ASN A 129 -11.71 13.16 -32.47
N ARG A 130 -12.94 12.92 -31.98
CA ARG A 130 -13.28 11.77 -31.13
C ARG A 130 -13.17 10.43 -31.86
N ASP A 131 -13.51 10.38 -33.14
CA ASP A 131 -13.47 9.14 -33.92
C ASP A 131 -12.02 8.70 -34.16
N ASN A 132 -11.13 9.64 -34.47
CA ASN A 132 -9.69 9.39 -34.58
C ASN A 132 -9.10 8.95 -33.24
N TYR A 133 -9.51 9.57 -32.13
CA TYR A 133 -9.13 9.12 -30.79
C TYR A 133 -9.58 7.69 -30.54
N ARG A 134 -10.85 7.37 -30.80
CA ARG A 134 -11.43 6.03 -30.61
C ARG A 134 -10.71 4.98 -31.44
N LEU A 135 -10.53 5.22 -32.75
CA LEU A 135 -9.82 4.29 -33.64
C LEU A 135 -8.39 4.05 -33.17
N ARG A 136 -7.69 5.11 -32.75
CA ARG A 136 -6.33 4.97 -32.22
C ARG A 136 -6.31 4.16 -30.94
N MET A 137 -7.23 4.40 -29.99
CA MET A 137 -7.31 3.61 -28.75
C MET A 137 -7.63 2.14 -29.02
N LEU A 138 -8.56 1.86 -29.95
CA LEU A 138 -8.89 0.49 -30.36
C LEU A 138 -7.70 -0.21 -31.02
N LEU A 139 -6.95 0.48 -31.88
CA LEU A 139 -5.74 -0.07 -32.50
C LEU A 139 -4.70 -0.49 -31.46
N ILE A 140 -4.44 0.37 -30.47
CA ILE A 140 -3.43 0.12 -29.44
C ILE A 140 -3.85 -1.01 -28.51
N ALA A 141 -5.14 -1.07 -28.17
CA ALA A 141 -5.70 -2.11 -27.31
C ALA A 141 -5.94 -3.44 -28.04
N GLY A 142 -5.61 -3.55 -29.33
CA GLY A 142 -5.84 -4.75 -30.15
C GLY A 142 -7.32 -5.03 -30.47
N GLY A 143 -8.21 -4.05 -30.27
CA GLY A 143 -9.65 -4.15 -30.49
C GLY A 143 -10.14 -3.52 -31.80
N LEU A 144 -9.22 -3.18 -32.71
CA LEU A 144 -9.59 -2.66 -34.03
C LEU A 144 -9.96 -3.82 -34.95
N ASN A 145 -11.25 -4.03 -35.15
CA ASN A 145 -11.77 -4.90 -36.20
C ASN A 145 -11.93 -4.07 -37.48
N LEU A 146 -11.21 -4.46 -38.53
CA LEU A 146 -11.25 -3.85 -39.87
C LEU A 146 -12.27 -4.56 -40.76
#